data_AF-A0A1M3PAM6-F1
#
_entry.id   AF-A0A1M3PAM6-F1
#
_cell.length_a   1.000
_cell.length_b   1.000
_cell.length_c   1.000
_cell.angle_alpha   90.00
_cell.angle_beta   90.00
_cell.angle_gamma   90.00
#
_symmetry.space_group_name_H-M   'P 1'
#
loop_
_entity.id
_entity.type
_entity.pdbx_description
1 polymer ?
#
loop_
_entity_poly.entity_id
_entity_poly.type
_entity_poly.pdbx_seq_one_letter_code
_entity_poly.pdbx_strand_id
1 'polypeptide(L)'
;MAASNAVAGEEIVINTIDHDGLDALIPPGEEAILVKIDVEGFEPIVIEQLVRSSHIGRITTLFYEIDEKWVDPASMEQMLRSAGFSGFRKIAATPEATHYDVLATR
;
A
#
# COMPACT_ATOMS: atom_id res chain seq x y z
N MET A 1 -32.99 -35.90 -10.37
CA MET A 1 -32.91 -34.44 -10.61
C MET A 1 -31.82 -33.90 -9.68
N ALA A 2 -30.69 -33.46 -10.22
CA ALA A 2 -29.64 -32.81 -9.44
C ALA A 2 -29.93 -31.30 -9.41
N ALA A 3 -30.02 -30.70 -8.22
CA ALA A 3 -30.18 -29.27 -8.07
C ALA A 3 -28.87 -28.57 -8.46
N SER A 4 -28.97 -27.60 -9.38
CA SER A 4 -27.88 -26.69 -9.72
C SER A 4 -27.63 -25.75 -8.53
N ASN A 5 -26.48 -25.88 -7.89
CA ASN A 5 -26.00 -24.97 -6.84
C ASN A 5 -25.17 -23.81 -7.44
N ALA A 6 -25.57 -23.28 -8.59
CA ALA A 6 -24.94 -22.07 -9.14
C ALA A 6 -25.50 -20.85 -8.41
N VAL A 7 -24.81 -20.40 -7.35
CA VAL A 7 -24.97 -19.03 -6.86
C VAL A 7 -24.28 -18.14 -7.89
N ALA A 8 -25.05 -17.36 -8.65
CA ALA A 8 -24.48 -16.36 -9.53
C ALA A 8 -23.72 -15.34 -8.66
N GLY A 9 -22.42 -15.18 -8.89
CA GLY A 9 -21.65 -14.10 -8.26
C GLY A 9 -22.16 -12.76 -8.77
N GLU A 10 -22.34 -11.79 -7.88
CA GLU A 10 -22.63 -10.42 -8.28
C GLU A 10 -21.36 -9.78 -8.86
N GLU A 11 -21.49 -9.13 -10.01
CA GLU A 11 -20.41 -8.33 -10.59
C GLU A 11 -20.30 -7.02 -9.81
N ILE A 12 -19.14 -6.78 -9.19
CA ILE A 12 -18.84 -5.54 -8.46
C ILE A 12 -17.87 -4.72 -9.30
N VAL A 13 -18.24 -3.48 -9.59
CA VAL A 13 -17.34 -2.50 -10.20
C VAL A 13 -16.61 -1.74 -9.10
N ILE A 14 -15.28 -1.85 -9.08
CA ILE A 14 -14.42 -1.11 -8.16
C ILE A 14 -13.83 0.08 -8.92
N ASN A 15 -14.08 1.29 -8.42
CA ASN A 15 -13.45 2.51 -8.93
C ASN A 15 -12.26 2.88 -8.04
N THR A 16 -11.11 3.17 -8.65
CA THR A 16 -9.91 3.62 -7.95
C THR A 16 -9.83 5.14 -7.93
N ILE A 17 -9.05 5.67 -6.99
CA ILE A 17 -8.70 7.09 -6.91
C ILE A 17 -7.18 7.25 -7.03
N ASP A 18 -6.74 8.43 -7.43
CA ASP A 18 -5.34 8.83 -7.45
C ASP A 18 -5.02 9.77 -6.27
N HIS A 19 -3.83 10.36 -6.26
CA HIS A 19 -3.42 11.35 -5.26
C HIS A 19 -4.37 12.55 -5.11
N ASP A 20 -4.93 13.08 -6.19
CA ASP A 20 -5.88 14.21 -6.14
C ASP A 20 -7.18 13.77 -5.45
N GLY A 21 -7.67 12.57 -5.81
CA GLY A 21 -8.83 11.97 -5.14
C GLY A 21 -8.58 11.69 -3.66
N LEU A 22 -7.37 11.24 -3.30
CA LEU A 22 -6.98 11.02 -1.91
C LEU A 22 -6.90 12.32 -1.12
N ASP A 23 -6.30 13.37 -1.70
CA ASP A 23 -6.16 14.70 -1.10
C ASP A 23 -7.53 15.34 -0.80
N ALA A 24 -8.55 15.01 -1.59
CA ALA A 24 -9.92 15.46 -1.34
C ALA A 24 -10.63 14.73 -0.19
N LEU A 25 -10.18 13.51 0.18
CA LEU A 25 -10.83 12.68 1.20
C LEU A 25 -10.27 12.89 2.60
N ILE A 26 -8.97 13.22 2.71
CA ILE A 26 -8.31 13.41 3.99
C ILE A 26 -8.22 14.92 4.28
N PRO A 27 -8.81 15.40 5.39
CA PRO A 27 -8.74 16.82 5.72
C PRO A 27 -7.30 17.33 5.85
N PRO A 28 -7.05 18.60 5.48
CA PRO A 28 -5.78 19.24 5.77
C PRO A 28 -5.57 19.32 7.29
N GLY A 29 -4.32 19.26 7.73
CA GLY A 29 -3.96 19.26 9.15
C GLY A 29 -2.48 18.99 9.37
N GLU A 30 -2.07 18.95 10.63
CA GLU A 30 -0.68 18.69 11.04
C GLU A 30 -0.53 17.32 11.73
N GLU A 31 -1.64 16.62 11.96
CA GLU A 31 -1.63 15.32 12.62
C GLU A 31 -0.87 14.31 11.78
N ALA A 32 -0.07 13.49 12.48
CA ALA A 32 0.67 12.40 11.88
C ALA A 32 -0.28 11.33 11.34
N ILE A 33 0.02 10.84 10.15
CA ILE A 33 -0.74 9.79 9.46
C ILE A 33 0.05 8.49 9.51
N LEU A 34 -0.64 7.41 9.85
CA LEU A 34 -0.17 6.04 9.67
C LEU A 34 -0.95 5.41 8.53
N VAL A 35 -0.24 4.79 7.60
CA VAL A 35 -0.83 4.11 6.43
C VAL A 35 -0.53 2.61 6.49
N LYS A 36 -1.52 1.79 6.15
CA LYS A 36 -1.32 0.37 5.78
C LYS A 36 -1.75 0.19 4.32
N ILE A 37 -0.89 -0.44 3.53
CA ILE A 37 -1.13 -0.80 2.13
C ILE A 37 -1.15 -2.33 2.04
N ASP A 38 -2.23 -2.86 1.49
CA ASP A 38 -2.53 -4.29 1.40
C ASP A 38 -3.46 -4.46 0.19
N VAL A 39 -2.87 -4.52 -1.02
CA VAL A 39 -3.60 -4.33 -2.28
C VAL A 39 -3.24 -5.35 -3.36
N GLU A 40 -2.82 -6.55 -2.95
CA GLU A 40 -2.64 -7.72 -3.82
C GLU A 40 -1.80 -7.42 -5.08
N GLY A 41 -0.65 -6.74 -4.92
CA GLY A 41 0.33 -6.51 -5.98
C GLY A 41 0.34 -5.10 -6.58
N PHE A 42 -0.58 -4.23 -6.16
CA PHE A 42 -0.64 -2.83 -6.60
C PHE A 42 0.10 -1.86 -5.65
N GLU A 43 0.88 -2.37 -4.70
CA GLU A 43 1.60 -1.58 -3.69
C GLU A 43 2.50 -0.52 -4.33
N PRO A 44 3.27 -0.78 -5.40
CA PRO A 44 4.11 0.24 -6.02
C PRO A 44 3.31 1.43 -6.54
N ILE A 45 2.13 1.19 -7.12
CA ILE A 45 1.26 2.25 -7.65
C ILE A 45 0.67 3.06 -6.51
N VAL A 46 0.21 2.40 -5.44
CA VAL A 46 -0.33 3.11 -4.26
C VAL A 46 0.77 3.95 -3.60
N ILE A 47 1.99 3.42 -3.46
CA ILE A 47 3.13 4.18 -2.93
C ILE A 47 3.44 5.40 -3.83
N GLU A 48 3.46 5.24 -5.16
CA GLU A 48 3.66 6.36 -6.09
C GLU A 48 2.62 7.46 -5.87
N GLN A 49 1.34 7.09 -5.79
CA GLN A 49 0.25 8.05 -5.56
C GLN A 49 0.34 8.71 -4.17
N LEU A 50 0.69 7.94 -3.13
CA LEU A 50 0.90 8.50 -1.79
C LEU A 50 2.06 9.51 -1.76
N VAL A 51 3.16 9.21 -2.43
CA VAL A 51 4.32 10.13 -2.52
C VAL A 51 3.97 11.43 -3.23
N ARG A 52 3.04 11.39 -4.19
CA ARG A 52 2.53 12.57 -4.91
C ARG A 52 1.47 13.36 -4.14
N SER A 53 0.82 12.75 -3.15
CA SER A 53 -0.22 13.41 -2.37
C SER A 53 0.32 14.57 -1.53
N SER A 54 -0.53 15.56 -1.27
CA SER A 54 -0.25 16.65 -0.34
C SER A 54 0.05 16.16 1.09
N HIS A 55 -0.34 14.92 1.41
CA HIS A 55 -0.21 14.33 2.73
C HIS A 55 1.13 13.64 2.99
N ILE A 56 1.99 13.47 1.98
CA ILE A 56 3.24 12.71 2.13
C ILE A 56 4.09 13.19 3.32
N GLY A 57 4.15 14.50 3.56
CA GLY A 57 4.90 15.09 4.68
C GLY A 57 4.35 14.73 6.07
N ARG A 58 3.07 14.37 6.17
CA ARG A 58 2.39 13.98 7.41
C ARG A 58 2.45 12.47 7.67
N ILE A 59 2.71 11.67 6.63
CA ILE A 59 2.83 10.21 6.78
C ILE A 59 4.16 9.92 7.46
N THR A 60 4.12 9.53 8.73
CA THR A 60 5.30 9.22 9.53
C THR A 60 5.60 7.73 9.57
N THR A 61 4.57 6.91 9.33
CA THR A 61 4.63 5.44 9.39
C THR A 61 3.84 4.84 8.24
N LEU A 62 4.44 3.88 7.53
CA LEU A 62 3.80 3.16 6.44
C LEU A 62 4.10 1.67 6.56
N PHE A 63 3.06 0.86 6.63
CA PHE A 63 3.14 -0.59 6.47
C PHE A 63 2.73 -0.96 5.06
N TYR A 64 3.53 -1.75 4.36
CA TYR A 64 3.19 -2.24 3.03
C TYR A 64 3.62 -3.69 2.87
N GLU A 65 2.79 -4.45 2.17
CA GLU A 65 3.07 -5.82 1.83
C GLU A 65 4.09 -5.92 0.67
N ILE A 66 4.88 -6.97 0.69
CA ILE A 66 5.76 -7.37 -0.40
C ILE A 66 5.50 -8.84 -0.67
N ASP A 67 5.09 -9.18 -1.90
CA ASP A 67 5.33 -10.49 -2.49
C ASP A 67 6.41 -10.33 -3.58
N GLU A 68 7.60 -10.86 -3.33
CA GLU A 68 8.75 -10.77 -4.24
C GLU A 68 8.50 -11.40 -5.63
N LYS A 69 7.42 -12.17 -5.80
CA LYS A 69 6.99 -12.67 -7.11
C LYS A 69 6.34 -11.59 -7.97
N TRP A 70 5.79 -10.55 -7.35
CA TRP A 70 4.91 -9.57 -8.01
C TRP A 70 5.54 -8.19 -8.11
N VAL A 71 6.37 -7.82 -7.13
CA VAL A 71 6.92 -6.47 -7.00
C VAL A 71 8.43 -6.49 -6.80
N ASP A 72 9.12 -5.40 -7.18
CA ASP A 72 10.53 -5.18 -6.87
C ASP A 72 10.67 -4.40 -5.54
N PRO A 73 11.11 -5.05 -4.43
CA PRO A 73 11.23 -4.41 -3.12
C PRO A 73 12.13 -3.18 -3.13
N ALA A 74 13.22 -3.21 -3.93
CA ALA A 74 14.21 -2.13 -3.95
C ALA A 74 13.62 -0.84 -4.54
N SER A 75 12.77 -0.98 -5.56
CA SER A 75 12.10 0.16 -6.20
C SER A 75 11.16 0.90 -5.23
N MET A 76 10.39 0.17 -4.42
CA MET A 76 9.48 0.74 -3.44
C MET A 76 10.23 1.42 -2.30
N GLU A 77 11.29 0.78 -1.78
CA GLU A 77 12.15 1.39 -0.78
C GLU A 77 12.77 2.70 -1.32
N GLN A 78 13.24 2.71 -2.57
CA GLN A 78 13.81 3.90 -3.18
C GLN A 78 12.80 5.05 -3.28
N MET A 79 11.57 4.78 -3.71
CA MET A 79 10.50 5.79 -3.76
C MET A 79 10.24 6.41 -2.38
N LEU A 80 10.13 5.56 -1.34
CA LEU A 80 9.90 6.00 0.03
C LEU A 80 11.10 6.79 0.58
N ARG A 81 12.34 6.37 0.28
CA ARG A 81 13.55 7.12 0.65
C ARG A 81 13.58 8.49 0.01
N SER A 82 13.24 8.60 -1.27
CA SER A 82 13.11 9.89 -1.96
C SER A 82 12.03 10.80 -1.35
N ALA A 83 11.02 10.22 -0.70
CA ALA A 83 9.99 10.95 0.04
C ALA A 83 10.37 11.29 1.50
N GLY A 84 11.57 10.89 1.94
CA GLY A 84 12.11 11.20 3.27
C GLY A 84 11.86 10.15 4.35
N PHE A 85 11.54 8.90 3.97
CA PHE A 85 11.58 7.77 4.89
C PHE A 85 13.02 7.27 5.05
N SER A 86 13.40 6.88 6.26
CA SER A 86 14.77 6.51 6.58
C SER A 86 14.88 5.11 7.17
N GLY A 87 13.90 4.70 7.99
CA GLY A 87 13.83 3.40 8.64
C GLY A 87 12.99 2.41 7.83
N PHE A 88 13.51 1.19 7.67
CA PHE A 88 12.84 0.09 6.99
C PHE A 88 13.07 -1.19 7.78
N ARG A 89 11.98 -1.86 8.18
CA ARG A 89 12.04 -3.11 8.93
C ARG A 89 11.13 -4.16 8.29
N LYS A 90 11.75 -5.23 7.78
CA LYS A 90 11.05 -6.45 7.36
C LYS A 90 10.37 -7.12 8.56
N ILE A 91 9.09 -7.43 8.42
CA ILE A 91 8.26 -8.15 9.37
C ILE A 91 7.77 -9.41 8.68
N ALA A 92 8.41 -10.52 9.00
CA ALA A 92 8.19 -11.80 8.34
C ALA A 92 8.13 -12.93 9.37
N ALA A 93 7.40 -14.00 9.05
CA ALA A 93 7.35 -15.21 9.88
C ALA A 93 8.73 -15.91 9.95
N THR A 94 9.48 -15.90 8.85
CA THR A 94 10.85 -16.42 8.76
C THR A 94 11.75 -15.43 8.01
N PRO A 95 13.08 -15.47 8.23
CA PRO A 95 14.02 -14.62 7.49
C PRO A 95 13.94 -14.81 5.96
N GLU A 96 13.70 -16.04 5.51
CA GLU A 96 13.66 -16.44 4.10
C GLU A 96 12.29 -16.22 3.43
N ALA A 97 11.29 -15.73 4.16
CA ALA A 97 9.97 -15.49 3.57
C ALA A 97 10.06 -14.45 2.44
N THR A 98 9.46 -14.79 1.30
CA THR A 98 9.35 -13.91 0.11
C THR A 98 8.05 -13.10 0.11
N HIS A 99 7.17 -13.37 1.08
CA HIS A 99 5.91 -12.66 1.32
C HIS A 99 5.92 -12.14 2.75
N TYR A 100 5.88 -10.82 2.93
CA TYR A 100 6.08 -10.17 4.21
C TYR A 100 5.61 -8.71 4.21
N ASP A 101 5.46 -8.15 5.40
CA ASP A 101 5.25 -6.72 5.57
C ASP A 101 6.59 -5.99 5.73
N VAL A 102 6.63 -4.73 5.32
CA VAL A 102 7.68 -3.79 5.66
C VAL A 102 7.09 -2.60 6.42
N LEU A 103 7.67 -2.34 7.59
CA LEU A 103 7.46 -1.09 8.32
C LEU A 103 8.47 -0.05 7.85
N ALA A 104 8.00 0.97 7.15
CA ALA A 104 8.76 2.18 6.82
C ALA A 104 8.44 3.31 7.81
N THR A 105 9.46 4.00 8.29
CA THR A 105 9.34 5.15 9.20
C THR A 105 10.21 6.32 8.74
N ARG A 106 9.75 7.54 8.99
CA ARG A 106 10.57 8.75 8.84
C ARG A 106 11.69 8.81 9.88
#